data_AF-W9X8R5-F1
#
_entry.id   AF-W9X8R5-F1
#
_cell.length_a   1.000
_cell.length_b   1.000
_cell.length_c   1.000
_cell.angle_alpha   90.00
_cell.angle_beta   90.00
_cell.angle_gamma   90.00
#
_symmetry.space_group_name_H-M   'P 1'
#
loop_
_entity.id
_entity.type
_entity.pdbx_description
1 polymer ?
#
loop_
_entity_poly.entity_id
_entity_poly.type
_entity_poly.pdbx_seq_one_letter_code
_entity_poly.pdbx_strand_id
1 'polypeptide(L)'
;MLDLVNCKVLSIVESEDVDAYLLSESSMFVFPHKLILKTCGTTTLLCGLPRILEIAVLFGGFPRVTAPPSNGIAVAAAPYRVFYSRKNYLFPDRQRGPHRSWRDEVYTLDKLFIGGSAYMIGKMNGEHWYLYLTEPYTMLTPPASPQSMGSPGTETKVFDLPSPLVVDRGSKVCEGEDETLEILMTDLDEENARQFYLDHASAVAEDQWRGSQRGRDDYIDVFSNASSDDSDVSIKEEAFPSELTTEGHALGTVVSESCGLSDVYPADKYPDARVDAYLFTPCGFSANGVIPAPNGQKGTHYFTVHVTPEPICSYASFETNVPCGQKGRETADIIQHVVDIFKPGRFTVTLFEATSALEEKAYADHDELAQIRILERQAARRITKMDAIRGYRRVDRIVHDLDGYDLVFRYYERYDWKGGAPRIGE
;
A
#
# COMPACT_ATOMS: atom_id res chain seq x y z
N MET A 1 12.21 10.09 10.92
CA MET A 1 11.02 9.25 11.22
C MET A 1 11.29 7.84 10.75
N LEU A 2 11.63 7.65 9.47
CA LEU A 2 11.98 6.33 8.92
C LEU A 2 13.15 5.64 9.65
N ASP A 3 14.14 6.40 10.13
CA ASP A 3 15.21 5.84 10.98
C ASP A 3 14.70 5.20 12.28
N LEU A 4 13.59 5.70 12.85
CA LEU A 4 13.01 5.13 14.09
C LEU A 4 12.47 3.71 13.86
N VAL A 5 12.15 3.39 12.61
CA VAL A 5 11.58 2.11 12.21
C VAL A 5 12.57 1.30 11.35
N ASN A 6 13.82 1.76 11.20
CA ASN A 6 14.87 1.13 10.40
C ASN A 6 14.56 1.05 8.89
N CYS A 7 13.86 2.04 8.35
CA CYS A 7 13.66 2.17 6.91
C CYS A 7 14.54 3.28 6.34
N LYS A 8 15.07 3.08 5.13
CA LYS A 8 15.81 4.10 4.37
C LYS A 8 15.09 4.42 3.07
N VAL A 9 15.19 5.66 2.61
CA VAL A 9 14.73 6.08 1.28
C VAL A 9 15.77 5.68 0.25
N LEU A 10 15.36 4.97 -0.79
CA LEU A 10 16.19 4.62 -1.95
C LEU A 10 16.05 5.68 -3.04
N SER A 11 14.82 6.07 -3.34
CA SER A 11 14.48 7.02 -4.40
C SER A 11 13.12 7.69 -4.13
N ILE A 12 12.85 8.76 -4.87
CA ILE A 12 11.63 9.55 -4.76
C ILE A 12 11.13 9.85 -6.18
N VAL A 13 9.85 9.61 -6.43
CA VAL A 13 9.13 10.09 -7.61
C VAL A 13 8.12 11.14 -7.16
N GLU A 14 8.36 12.38 -7.56
CA GLU A 14 7.48 13.51 -7.29
C GLU A 14 6.42 13.65 -8.40
N SER A 15 5.19 13.98 -8.00
CA SER A 15 4.07 14.29 -8.89
C SER A 15 3.31 15.52 -8.38
N GLU A 16 2.26 15.94 -9.10
CA GLU A 16 1.43 17.06 -8.68
C GLU A 16 0.66 16.77 -7.37
N ASP A 17 0.19 15.54 -7.18
CA ASP A 17 -0.66 15.18 -6.03
C ASP A 17 -0.02 14.20 -5.04
N VAL A 18 1.05 13.51 -5.43
CA VAL A 18 1.69 12.49 -4.59
C VAL A 18 3.20 12.43 -4.78
N ASP A 19 3.90 12.40 -3.65
CA ASP A 19 5.31 12.01 -3.60
C ASP A 19 5.42 10.54 -3.22
N ALA A 20 5.98 9.72 -4.10
CA ALA A 20 6.19 8.30 -3.89
C ALA A 20 7.65 8.03 -3.51
N TYR A 21 7.86 7.53 -2.30
CA TYR A 21 9.16 7.17 -1.76
C TYR A 21 9.33 5.65 -1.82
N LEU A 22 10.27 5.19 -2.63
CA LEU A 22 10.70 3.79 -2.59
C LEU A 22 11.68 3.62 -1.43
N LEU A 23 11.40 2.69 -0.53
CA LEU A 23 12.19 2.45 0.66
C LEU A 23 12.88 1.09 0.57
N SER A 24 13.86 0.86 1.45
CA SER A 24 14.50 -0.45 1.66
C SER A 24 13.44 -1.51 2.02
N GLU A 25 12.97 -2.25 1.02
CA GLU A 25 11.90 -3.26 1.07
C GLU A 25 10.50 -2.72 1.44
N SER A 26 10.22 -1.43 1.24
CA SER A 26 9.03 -0.77 1.78
C SER A 26 8.62 0.41 0.89
N SER A 27 7.44 1.01 1.14
CA SER A 27 6.95 2.13 0.34
C SER A 27 6.22 3.16 1.20
N MET A 28 6.38 4.43 0.85
CA MET A 28 5.66 5.53 1.47
C MET A 28 5.11 6.46 0.40
N PHE A 29 3.82 6.78 0.46
CA PHE A 29 3.15 7.73 -0.41
C PHE A 29 2.62 8.89 0.41
N VAL A 30 2.98 10.11 0.02
CA VAL A 30 2.60 11.33 0.72
C VAL A 30 1.73 12.18 -0.20
N PHE A 31 0.45 12.27 0.13
CA PHE A 31 -0.52 13.17 -0.49
C PHE A 31 -0.72 14.40 0.41
N PRO A 32 -1.27 15.51 -0.11
CA PRO A 32 -1.61 16.68 0.72
C PRO A 32 -2.50 16.38 1.93
N HIS A 33 -3.34 15.34 1.85
CA HIS A 33 -4.36 15.00 2.84
C HIS A 33 -4.28 13.56 3.38
N LYS A 34 -3.37 12.73 2.84
CA LYS A 34 -3.27 11.29 3.15
C LYS A 34 -1.80 10.86 3.17
N LEU A 35 -1.44 9.96 4.08
CA LEU A 35 -0.15 9.29 4.10
C LEU A 35 -0.37 7.78 4.14
N ILE A 36 0.37 7.06 3.29
CA ILE A 36 0.38 5.61 3.23
C ILE A 36 1.82 5.17 3.49
N LEU A 37 2.02 4.28 4.47
CA LEU A 37 3.32 3.75 4.81
C LEU A 37 3.20 2.24 4.98
N LYS A 38 3.80 1.50 4.04
CA LYS A 38 3.84 0.06 4.02
C LYS A 38 5.25 -0.39 4.33
N THR A 39 5.39 -1.25 5.34
CA THR A 39 6.68 -1.79 5.75
C THR A 39 6.65 -3.31 5.85
N CYS A 40 7.82 -3.94 5.72
CA CYS A 40 7.94 -5.39 5.84
C CYS A 40 9.06 -5.79 6.84
N GLY A 41 9.38 -7.09 6.87
CA GLY A 41 10.42 -7.63 7.74
C GLY A 41 10.07 -7.56 9.22
N THR A 42 10.98 -7.00 10.02
CA THR A 42 10.83 -6.83 11.49
C THR A 42 10.68 -5.35 11.91
N THR A 43 10.30 -4.52 10.95
CA THR A 43 10.09 -3.09 11.09
C THR A 43 8.98 -2.81 12.12
N THR A 44 9.24 -1.92 13.07
CA THR A 44 8.27 -1.57 14.12
C THR A 44 7.44 -0.35 13.71
N LEU A 45 6.60 -0.51 12.67
CA LEU A 45 5.81 0.56 12.05
C LEU A 45 5.08 1.45 13.07
N LEU A 46 4.38 0.85 14.04
CA LEU A 46 3.57 1.59 15.01
C LEU A 46 4.40 2.46 15.98
N CYS A 47 5.70 2.18 16.13
CA CYS A 47 6.60 3.04 16.90
C CYS A 47 6.84 4.40 16.20
N GLY A 48 6.73 4.44 14.86
CA GLY A 48 6.88 5.66 14.08
C GLY A 48 5.64 6.56 14.09
N LEU A 49 4.46 5.99 14.37
CA LEU A 49 3.17 6.67 14.25
C LEU A 49 3.07 7.97 15.07
N PRO A 50 3.47 8.02 16.36
CA PRO A 50 3.46 9.29 17.11
C PRO A 50 4.28 10.39 16.44
N ARG A 51 5.45 10.05 15.88
CA ARG A 51 6.32 11.00 15.19
C ARG A 51 5.72 11.46 13.85
N ILE A 52 4.98 10.59 13.15
CA ILE A 52 4.26 10.97 11.93
C ILE A 52 3.20 12.03 12.26
N LEU A 53 2.41 11.81 13.32
CA LEU A 53 1.37 12.76 13.74
C LEU A 53 1.96 14.09 14.21
N GLU A 54 3.12 14.08 14.85
CA GLU A 54 3.86 15.30 15.22
C GLU A 54 4.36 16.06 13.98
N ILE A 55 4.94 15.36 13.00
CA ILE A 55 5.40 15.96 11.74
C ILE A 55 4.25 16.63 11.00
N ALA A 56 3.06 16.02 10.98
CA ALA A 56 1.87 16.63 10.38
C ALA A 56 1.52 18.00 10.98
N VAL A 57 1.69 18.17 12.31
CA VAL A 57 1.50 19.48 12.96
C VAL A 57 2.62 20.45 12.60
N LEU A 58 3.87 20.00 12.73
CA LEU A 58 5.04 20.88 12.63
C LEU A 58 5.30 21.36 11.20
N PHE A 59 5.03 20.51 10.21
CA PHE A 59 5.39 20.75 8.82
C PHE A 59 4.19 20.66 7.87
N GLY A 60 3.18 19.86 8.19
CA GLY A 60 2.00 19.67 7.33
C GLY A 60 0.89 20.70 7.52
N GLY A 61 1.00 21.62 8.50
CA GLY A 61 -0.02 22.64 8.77
C GLY A 61 -1.32 22.10 9.36
N PHE A 62 -1.33 20.85 9.84
CA PHE A 62 -2.51 20.24 10.44
C PHE A 62 -2.81 20.80 11.85
N PRO A 63 -4.09 20.80 12.30
CA PRO A 63 -4.47 21.33 13.60
C PRO A 63 -3.69 20.72 14.75
N ARG A 64 -3.14 21.59 15.61
CA ARG A 64 -2.39 21.19 16.80
C ARG A 64 -3.32 20.68 17.90
N VAL A 65 -3.11 19.42 18.32
CA VAL A 65 -3.74 18.82 19.50
C VAL A 65 -2.64 18.40 20.49
N THR A 66 -2.98 18.33 21.78
CA THR A 66 -2.07 17.79 22.81
C THR A 66 -1.88 16.29 22.54
N ALA A 67 -0.63 15.85 22.40
CA ALA A 67 -0.36 14.45 22.12
C ALA A 67 -0.67 13.56 23.33
N PRO A 68 -1.17 12.33 23.11
CA PRO A 68 -1.16 11.29 24.13
C PRO A 68 0.26 11.04 24.64
N PRO A 69 0.47 10.61 25.90
CA PRO A 69 1.78 10.31 26.45
C PRO A 69 2.54 9.29 25.58
N SER A 70 3.47 9.80 24.75
CA SER A 70 4.20 8.99 23.78
C SER A 70 5.60 9.56 23.56
N ASN A 71 6.61 8.89 24.13
CA ASN A 71 8.04 9.09 23.84
C ASN A 71 8.52 10.56 23.73
N GLY A 72 8.02 11.46 24.58
CA GLY A 72 8.46 12.86 24.63
C GLY A 72 7.81 13.79 23.60
N ILE A 73 6.80 13.33 22.86
CA ILE A 73 6.02 14.15 21.92
C ILE A 73 4.95 14.91 22.69
N ALA A 74 4.90 16.23 22.49
CA ALA A 74 3.94 17.11 23.17
C ALA A 74 2.71 17.45 22.30
N VAL A 75 2.87 17.41 20.97
CA VAL A 75 1.83 17.81 20.01
C VAL A 75 1.68 16.76 18.92
N ALA A 76 0.44 16.55 18.48
CA ALA A 76 0.11 15.61 17.42
C ALA A 76 -1.12 16.10 16.66
N ALA A 77 -1.21 15.75 15.38
CA ALA A 77 -2.40 15.97 14.57
C ALA A 77 -3.39 14.84 14.83
N ALA A 78 -4.65 15.17 15.02
CA ALA A 78 -5.72 14.19 14.96
C ALA A 78 -6.02 13.92 13.47
N PRO A 79 -5.74 12.72 12.94
CA PRO A 79 -6.07 12.40 11.56
C PRO A 79 -7.59 12.37 11.38
N TYR A 80 -8.07 12.61 10.17
CA TYR A 80 -9.49 12.42 9.86
C TYR A 80 -9.92 10.97 10.10
N ARG A 81 -9.09 10.02 9.66
CA ARG A 81 -9.32 8.58 9.83
C ARG A 81 -8.00 7.80 9.82
N VAL A 82 -7.96 6.67 10.52
CA VAL A 82 -6.82 5.76 10.56
C VAL A 82 -7.25 4.39 10.07
N PHE A 83 -6.42 3.80 9.19
CA PHE A 83 -6.48 2.40 8.83
C PHE A 83 -5.12 1.78 9.13
N TYR A 84 -5.11 0.72 9.93
CA TYR A 84 -3.94 -0.11 10.15
C TYR A 84 -4.31 -1.55 9.86
N SER A 85 -3.59 -2.18 8.95
CA SER A 85 -3.88 -3.54 8.55
C SER A 85 -2.62 -4.33 8.28
N ARG A 86 -2.78 -5.65 8.33
CA ARG A 86 -1.76 -6.60 7.89
C ARG A 86 -2.35 -7.97 7.68
N LYS A 87 -1.71 -8.75 6.83
CA LYS A 87 -1.91 -10.19 6.77
C LYS A 87 -1.33 -10.88 8.02
N ASN A 88 -1.83 -12.08 8.31
CA ASN A 88 -1.18 -12.98 9.27
C ASN A 88 0.30 -13.21 8.91
N TYR A 89 1.19 -13.17 9.90
CA TYR A 89 2.63 -13.34 9.66
C TYR A 89 2.97 -14.80 9.36
N LEU A 90 3.99 -15.00 8.53
CA LEU A 90 4.60 -16.31 8.35
C LEU A 90 5.45 -16.73 9.57
N PHE A 91 6.08 -15.76 10.24
CA PHE A 91 6.95 -15.95 11.40
C PHE A 91 6.68 -14.89 12.49
N PRO A 92 5.54 -14.94 13.20
CA PRO A 92 5.18 -13.96 14.23
C PRO A 92 6.17 -13.93 15.40
N ASP A 93 6.75 -15.06 15.77
CA ASP A 93 7.79 -15.16 16.82
C ASP A 93 9.01 -14.26 16.58
N ARG A 94 9.26 -13.88 15.31
CA ARG A 94 10.39 -13.01 14.94
C ARG A 94 10.05 -11.52 15.05
N GLN A 95 8.78 -11.17 15.24
CA GLN A 95 8.35 -9.79 15.31
C GLN A 95 8.78 -9.13 16.62
N ARG A 96 8.97 -7.81 16.55
CA ARG A 96 9.36 -6.97 17.69
C ARG A 96 8.16 -6.17 18.17
N GLY A 97 8.11 -5.88 19.47
CA GLY A 97 7.02 -5.09 20.03
C GLY A 97 6.91 -3.73 19.33
N PRO A 98 5.68 -3.25 19.02
CA PRO A 98 4.38 -3.81 19.42
C PRO A 98 3.81 -4.93 18.53
N HIS A 99 4.51 -5.36 17.47
CA HIS A 99 3.99 -6.28 16.45
C HIS A 99 4.07 -7.77 16.77
N ARG A 100 4.24 -8.12 18.05
CA ARG A 100 4.33 -9.53 18.49
C ARG A 100 2.99 -10.24 18.47
N SER A 101 1.91 -9.51 18.64
CA SER A 101 0.56 -10.06 18.61
C SER A 101 -0.42 -8.98 18.15
N TRP A 102 -1.53 -9.41 17.54
CA TRP A 102 -2.62 -8.49 17.17
C TRP A 102 -3.15 -7.71 18.38
N ARG A 103 -3.17 -8.35 19.56
CA ARG A 103 -3.59 -7.73 20.81
C ARG A 103 -2.68 -6.55 21.20
N ASP A 104 -1.37 -6.71 21.07
CA ASP A 104 -0.40 -5.66 21.42
C ASP A 104 -0.46 -4.49 20.43
N GLU A 105 -0.73 -4.77 19.16
CA GLU A 105 -0.93 -3.76 18.12
C GLU A 105 -2.19 -2.92 18.38
N VAL A 106 -3.33 -3.57 18.64
CA VAL A 106 -4.59 -2.90 19.02
C VAL A 106 -4.40 -2.09 20.29
N TYR A 107 -3.78 -2.67 21.33
CA TYR A 107 -3.50 -1.96 22.57
C TYR A 107 -2.60 -0.73 22.38
N THR A 108 -1.67 -0.78 21.41
CA THR A 108 -0.82 0.37 21.06
C THR A 108 -1.61 1.45 20.35
N LEU A 109 -2.54 1.08 19.47
CA LEU A 109 -3.40 2.02 18.74
C LEU A 109 -4.46 2.67 19.64
N ASP A 110 -5.09 1.92 20.54
CA ASP A 110 -6.06 2.44 21.52
C ASP A 110 -5.45 3.45 22.50
N LYS A 111 -4.13 3.38 22.73
CA LYS A 111 -3.41 4.42 23.48
C LYS A 111 -3.33 5.75 22.75
N LEU A 112 -3.44 5.73 21.43
CA LEU A 112 -3.32 6.92 20.58
C LEU A 112 -4.68 7.47 20.16
N PHE A 113 -5.66 6.60 19.87
CA PHE A 113 -6.95 6.99 19.32
C PHE A 113 -8.13 6.51 20.18
N ILE A 114 -9.17 7.34 20.25
CA ILE A 114 -10.46 6.97 20.84
C ILE A 114 -11.35 6.33 19.76
N GLY A 115 -12.11 5.30 20.14
CA GLY A 115 -13.14 4.71 19.28
C GLY A 115 -12.57 3.81 18.18
N GLY A 116 -11.38 3.25 18.41
CA GLY A 116 -10.80 2.23 17.54
C GLY A 116 -11.65 0.97 17.48
N SER A 117 -11.79 0.41 16.27
CA SER A 117 -12.44 -0.87 16.04
C SER A 117 -11.47 -1.83 15.36
N ALA A 118 -11.34 -3.03 15.94
CA ALA A 118 -10.41 -4.06 15.47
C ALA A 118 -11.16 -5.30 14.97
N TYR A 119 -10.76 -5.80 13.81
CA TYR A 119 -11.39 -6.91 13.10
C TYR A 119 -10.34 -7.93 12.67
N MET A 120 -10.76 -9.20 12.61
CA MET A 120 -10.05 -10.26 11.93
C MET A 120 -10.97 -10.78 10.84
N ILE A 121 -10.52 -10.70 9.59
CA ILE A 121 -11.28 -11.11 8.41
C ILE A 121 -10.60 -12.34 7.81
N GLY A 122 -11.32 -13.46 7.75
CA GLY A 122 -10.81 -14.74 7.26
C GLY A 122 -10.93 -15.85 8.30
N LYS A 123 -10.27 -16.98 8.05
CA LYS A 123 -10.26 -18.13 8.96
C LYS A 123 -9.18 -17.94 10.01
N MET A 124 -9.54 -18.03 11.30
CA MET A 124 -8.57 -17.97 12.41
C MET A 124 -7.44 -19.01 12.27
N ASN A 125 -7.81 -20.23 11.87
CA ASN A 125 -6.91 -21.35 11.64
C ASN A 125 -6.48 -21.47 10.15
N GLY A 126 -6.56 -20.36 9.42
CA GLY A 126 -6.28 -20.29 7.99
C GLY A 126 -5.72 -18.92 7.62
N GLU A 127 -5.89 -18.59 6.35
CA GLU A 127 -5.53 -17.29 5.81
C GLU A 127 -6.51 -16.23 6.34
N HIS A 128 -5.96 -15.21 7.00
CA HIS A 128 -6.74 -14.09 7.52
C HIS A 128 -5.96 -12.79 7.47
N TRP A 129 -6.70 -11.70 7.66
CA TRP A 129 -6.23 -10.34 7.56
C TRP A 129 -6.77 -9.55 8.74
N TYR A 130 -5.89 -8.79 9.38
CA TYR A 130 -6.22 -7.95 10.52
C TYR A 130 -6.44 -6.52 10.08
N LEU A 131 -7.44 -5.88 10.69
CA LEU A 131 -7.80 -4.50 10.44
C LEU A 131 -8.09 -3.79 11.74
N TYR A 132 -7.46 -2.65 11.95
CA TYR A 132 -7.87 -1.64 12.91
C TYR A 132 -8.26 -0.40 12.13
N LEU A 133 -9.42 0.16 12.45
CA LEU A 133 -9.84 1.45 11.91
C LEU A 133 -10.50 2.33 12.97
N THR A 134 -10.50 3.63 12.70
CA THR A 134 -11.30 4.60 13.46
C THR A 134 -12.50 5.05 12.65
N GLU A 135 -13.49 5.59 13.34
CA GLU A 135 -14.54 6.41 12.72
C GLU A 135 -13.93 7.71 12.13
N PRO A 136 -14.62 8.35 11.17
CA PRO A 136 -14.32 9.71 10.72
C PRO A 136 -14.23 10.72 11.87
N TYR A 137 -13.37 11.72 11.71
CA TYR A 137 -13.08 12.74 12.73
C TYR A 137 -12.59 12.15 14.06
N THR A 138 -11.71 11.14 13.98
CA THR A 138 -11.16 10.50 15.18
C THR A 138 -10.43 11.49 16.09
N MET A 139 -10.50 11.24 17.39
CA MET A 139 -9.88 12.06 18.42
C MET A 139 -8.71 11.30 19.07
N LEU A 140 -7.66 12.03 19.40
CA LEU A 140 -6.52 11.47 20.14
C LEU A 140 -6.91 11.18 21.59
N THR A 141 -6.39 10.09 22.15
CA THR A 141 -6.63 9.70 23.55
C THR A 141 -6.07 10.76 24.51
N PRO A 142 -6.89 11.37 25.37
CA PRO A 142 -6.43 12.40 26.31
C PRO A 142 -5.33 11.86 27.23
N PRO A 143 -4.37 12.70 27.65
CA PRO A 143 -3.44 12.34 28.70
C PRO A 143 -4.19 11.91 29.96
N ALA A 144 -3.78 10.82 30.58
CA ALA A 144 -4.34 10.40 31.86
C ALA A 144 -4.20 11.55 32.87
N SER A 145 -5.32 11.97 33.48
CA SER A 145 -5.27 12.94 34.56
C SER A 145 -4.41 12.37 35.69
N PRO A 146 -3.48 13.16 36.29
CA PRO A 146 -2.66 12.66 37.38
C PRO A 146 -3.57 12.16 38.51
N GLN A 147 -3.40 10.91 38.92
CA GLN A 147 -4.06 10.40 40.11
C GLN A 147 -3.50 11.18 41.31
N SER A 148 -4.23 12.19 41.77
CA SER A 148 -3.91 12.86 43.02
C SER A 148 -4.14 11.87 44.16
N MET A 149 -3.07 11.27 44.66
CA MET A 149 -3.07 10.62 45.97
C MET A 149 -3.33 11.71 47.02
N GLY A 150 -4.59 11.93 47.39
CA GLY A 150 -4.95 12.77 48.55
C GLY A 150 -5.96 13.92 48.32
N SER A 151 -7.05 13.72 47.59
CA SER A 151 -8.16 14.68 47.54
C SER A 151 -9.41 14.10 48.22
N PRO A 152 -9.99 14.74 49.26
CA PRO A 152 -11.27 14.30 49.82
C PRO A 152 -12.38 14.52 48.78
N GLY A 153 -13.29 13.55 48.67
CA GLY A 153 -14.23 13.37 47.57
C GLY A 153 -14.81 14.65 46.97
N THR A 154 -14.58 14.86 45.68
CA THR A 154 -15.22 15.89 44.88
C THR A 154 -16.68 15.50 44.64
N GLU A 155 -17.62 16.36 45.04
CA GLU A 155 -19.04 16.21 44.74
C GLU A 155 -19.28 16.05 43.24
N THR A 156 -20.09 15.05 42.89
CA THR A 156 -20.58 14.84 41.51
C THR A 156 -21.50 16.00 41.14
N LYS A 157 -20.94 17.03 40.51
CA LYS A 157 -21.76 17.97 39.73
C LYS A 157 -22.09 17.29 38.42
N VAL A 158 -23.36 16.90 38.27
CA VAL A 158 -23.95 16.58 36.98
C VAL A 158 -23.84 17.85 36.14
N PHE A 159 -22.90 17.86 35.20
CA PHE A 159 -22.89 18.84 34.14
C PHE A 159 -23.92 18.37 33.10
N ASP A 160 -25.00 19.12 32.96
CA ASP A 160 -25.82 19.06 31.76
C ASP A 160 -24.91 19.42 30.59
N LEU A 161 -24.50 18.39 29.83
CA LEU A 161 -23.82 18.57 28.56
C LEU A 161 -24.74 19.40 27.67
N PRO A 162 -24.31 20.56 27.14
CA PRO A 162 -25.05 21.20 26.09
C PRO A 162 -25.20 20.18 24.95
N SER A 163 -26.42 20.06 24.44
CA SER A 163 -26.76 19.27 23.26
C SER A 163 -25.68 19.41 22.19
N PRO A 164 -25.34 18.34 21.45
CA PRO A 164 -24.18 18.34 20.57
C PRO A 164 -24.28 19.57 19.68
N LEU A 165 -23.30 20.46 19.84
CA LEU A 165 -23.13 21.60 18.95
C LEU A 165 -23.05 20.98 17.56
N VAL A 166 -24.08 21.26 16.75
CA VAL A 166 -24.09 21.00 15.32
C VAL A 166 -22.95 21.83 14.78
N VAL A 167 -21.75 21.25 14.78
CA VAL A 167 -20.62 21.78 14.03
C VAL A 167 -21.09 21.69 12.59
N ASP A 168 -21.22 22.86 11.98
CA ASP A 168 -21.57 23.06 10.58
C ASP A 168 -20.83 22.02 9.73
N ARG A 169 -21.55 20.99 9.26
CA ARG A 169 -21.06 19.91 8.38
C ARG A 169 -20.84 20.46 6.96
N GLY A 170 -20.22 21.64 6.85
CA GLY A 170 -20.07 22.44 5.64
C GLY A 170 -18.77 22.19 4.87
N SER A 171 -18.00 21.15 5.22
CA SER A 171 -16.85 20.71 4.42
C SER A 171 -16.80 19.20 4.43
N LYS A 172 -17.73 18.58 3.68
CA LYS A 172 -17.65 17.18 3.29
C LYS A 172 -16.42 17.03 2.38
N VAL A 173 -15.34 16.46 2.90
CA VAL A 173 -14.31 15.87 2.03
C VAL A 173 -14.99 14.68 1.38
N CYS A 174 -15.11 14.68 0.04
CA CYS A 174 -15.72 13.59 -0.69
C CYS A 174 -14.89 12.32 -0.52
N GLU A 175 -15.30 11.42 0.38
CA GLU A 175 -14.80 10.03 0.41
C GLU A 175 -15.24 9.24 -0.83
N GLY A 176 -16.23 9.74 -1.58
CA GLY A 176 -17.00 8.98 -2.58
C GLY A 176 -16.27 8.43 -3.80
N GLU A 177 -14.94 8.52 -3.88
CA GLU A 177 -14.13 7.94 -4.96
C GLU A 177 -12.87 7.19 -4.47
N ASP A 178 -12.65 6.99 -3.16
CA ASP A 178 -11.47 6.23 -2.68
C ASP A 178 -11.72 4.72 -2.78
N GLU A 179 -10.81 4.06 -3.49
CA GLU A 179 -10.78 2.60 -3.66
C GLU A 179 -9.36 2.11 -3.37
N THR A 180 -9.21 0.99 -2.68
CA THR A 180 -7.90 0.36 -2.47
C THR A 180 -8.00 -1.15 -2.66
N LEU A 181 -7.22 -1.65 -3.61
CA LEU A 181 -7.08 -3.06 -3.92
C LEU A 181 -5.72 -3.55 -3.43
N GLU A 182 -5.69 -4.60 -2.60
CA GLU A 182 -4.48 -5.34 -2.29
C GLU A 182 -4.59 -6.80 -2.72
N ILE A 183 -3.48 -7.34 -3.24
CA ILE A 183 -3.32 -8.73 -3.65
C ILE A 183 -2.08 -9.25 -2.93
N LEU A 184 -2.28 -10.18 -2.00
CA LEU A 184 -1.21 -10.73 -1.16
C LEU A 184 -1.01 -12.20 -1.51
N MET A 185 0.20 -12.55 -1.94
CA MET A 185 0.51 -13.78 -2.67
C MET A 185 1.57 -14.56 -1.92
N THR A 186 1.37 -15.87 -1.79
CA THR A 186 2.28 -16.81 -1.12
C THR A 186 2.50 -18.03 -1.99
N ASP A 187 3.56 -18.80 -1.69
CA ASP A 187 3.93 -20.00 -2.45
C ASP A 187 4.12 -19.66 -3.94
N LEU A 188 4.96 -18.66 -4.24
CA LEU A 188 5.19 -18.18 -5.61
C LEU A 188 5.77 -19.31 -6.49
N ASP A 189 5.46 -19.28 -7.78
CA ASP A 189 6.06 -20.25 -8.70
C ASP A 189 7.57 -20.04 -8.80
N GLU A 190 8.35 -21.10 -8.60
CA GLU A 190 9.82 -20.99 -8.51
C GLU A 190 10.46 -20.54 -9.82
N GLU A 191 9.89 -20.88 -10.98
CA GLU A 191 10.43 -20.44 -12.27
C GLU A 191 10.16 -18.95 -12.47
N ASN A 192 8.93 -18.50 -12.20
CA ASN A 192 8.60 -17.08 -12.27
C ASN A 192 9.34 -16.27 -11.18
N ALA A 193 9.58 -16.81 -10.00
CA ALA A 193 10.27 -16.12 -8.91
C ALA A 193 11.76 -15.85 -9.22
N ARG A 194 12.39 -16.63 -10.12
CA ARG A 194 13.79 -16.42 -10.56
C ARG A 194 14.02 -15.04 -11.14
N GLN A 195 13.00 -14.43 -11.74
CA GLN A 195 13.06 -13.08 -12.32
C GLN A 195 13.50 -12.01 -11.30
N PHE A 196 13.31 -12.27 -10.00
CA PHE A 196 13.62 -11.34 -8.91
C PHE A 196 14.93 -11.67 -8.18
N TYR A 197 15.80 -12.46 -8.80
CA TYR A 197 17.18 -12.71 -8.35
C TYR A 197 18.16 -11.91 -9.21
N LEU A 198 19.23 -11.41 -8.58
CA LEU A 198 20.27 -10.62 -9.23
C LEU A 198 20.84 -11.34 -10.45
N ASP A 199 21.29 -12.60 -10.28
CA ASP A 199 21.92 -13.39 -11.34
C ASP A 199 21.04 -13.52 -12.60
N HIS A 200 19.72 -13.68 -12.42
CA HIS A 200 18.78 -13.79 -13.54
C HIS A 200 18.55 -12.43 -14.19
N ALA A 201 18.32 -11.38 -13.40
CA ALA A 201 18.08 -10.04 -13.91
C ALA A 201 19.29 -9.51 -14.71
N SER A 202 20.51 -9.74 -14.20
CA SER A 202 21.75 -9.40 -14.90
C SER A 202 21.87 -10.14 -16.25
N ALA A 203 21.53 -11.43 -16.29
CA ALA A 203 21.54 -12.20 -17.55
C ALA A 203 20.55 -11.64 -18.58
N VAL A 204 19.33 -11.29 -18.15
CA VAL A 204 18.33 -10.66 -19.03
C VAL A 204 18.81 -9.31 -19.55
N ALA A 205 19.41 -8.48 -18.68
CA ALA A 205 19.95 -7.18 -19.07
C ALA A 205 21.09 -7.31 -20.09
N GLU A 206 22.00 -8.27 -19.91
CA GLU A 206 23.08 -8.55 -20.86
C GLU A 206 22.53 -9.00 -22.23
N ASP A 207 21.53 -9.88 -22.24
CA ASP A 207 20.91 -10.36 -23.47
C ASP A 207 20.19 -9.23 -24.24
N GLN A 208 19.46 -8.36 -23.53
CA GLN A 208 18.84 -7.17 -24.11
C GLN A 208 19.89 -6.22 -24.72
N TRP A 209 20.99 -6.00 -24.00
CA TRP A 209 22.08 -5.14 -24.48
C TRP A 209 22.75 -5.70 -25.74
N ARG A 210 23.02 -7.01 -25.77
CA ARG A 210 23.56 -7.71 -26.95
C ARG A 210 22.60 -7.65 -28.14
N GLY A 211 21.30 -7.80 -27.90
CA GLY A 211 20.26 -7.68 -28.93
C GLY A 211 20.19 -6.27 -29.52
N SER A 212 20.29 -5.24 -28.67
CA SER A 212 20.31 -3.83 -29.08
C SER A 212 21.54 -3.47 -29.93
N GLN A 213 22.73 -3.99 -29.58
CA GLN A 213 23.94 -3.79 -30.38
C GLN A 213 23.84 -4.42 -31.78
N ARG A 214 23.31 -5.65 -31.88
CA ARG A 214 23.09 -6.30 -33.18
C ARG A 214 22.10 -5.54 -34.07
N GLY A 215 21.10 -4.88 -33.49
CA GLY A 215 20.19 -4.00 -34.23
C GLY A 215 20.80 -2.65 -34.63
N ARG A 216 21.88 -2.22 -33.95
CA ARG A 216 22.60 -0.97 -34.24
C ARG A 216 23.70 -1.15 -35.29
N ASP A 217 24.28 -2.35 -35.40
CA ASP A 217 25.27 -2.71 -36.42
C ASP A 217 24.67 -2.80 -37.85
N ASP A 218 23.34 -2.84 -38.00
CA ASP A 218 22.65 -2.72 -39.31
C ASP A 218 22.50 -1.26 -39.79
N TYR A 219 23.04 -0.28 -39.05
CA TYR A 219 23.13 1.12 -39.46
C TYR A 219 24.60 1.59 -39.39
N ILE A 220 25.41 1.14 -40.35
CA ILE A 220 26.81 1.57 -40.47
C ILE A 220 26.90 3.06 -40.84
N ASP A 221 27.59 3.73 -39.93
CA ASP A 221 28.23 5.04 -39.95
C ASP A 221 28.93 5.40 -41.28
N VAL A 222 28.47 6.50 -41.89
CA VAL A 222 29.20 7.27 -42.90
C VAL A 222 29.32 8.69 -42.35
N PHE A 223 30.18 8.91 -41.35
CA PHE A 223 31.18 10.00 -41.30
C PHE A 223 31.83 10.04 -39.91
N SER A 224 32.89 9.27 -39.73
CA SER A 224 33.90 9.55 -38.72
C SER A 224 34.69 10.82 -39.10
N ASN A 225 34.71 11.85 -38.25
CA ASN A 225 35.92 12.66 -37.96
C ASN A 225 35.73 13.76 -36.89
N ALA A 226 36.80 13.94 -36.09
CA ALA A 226 37.15 14.98 -35.08
C ALA A 226 36.84 14.60 -33.61
N SER A 227 37.82 14.26 -32.76
CA SER A 227 38.76 15.14 -31.99
C SER A 227 37.98 16.08 -31.03
N SER A 228 38.25 16.28 -29.73
CA SER A 228 39.37 16.08 -28.78
C SER A 228 38.92 16.56 -27.38
N ASP A 229 39.66 16.16 -26.32
CA ASP A 229 39.81 16.81 -24.98
C ASP A 229 38.59 17.04 -24.06
N ASP A 230 38.61 16.54 -22.81
CA ASP A 230 39.17 17.29 -21.64
C ASP A 230 38.86 16.63 -20.27
N SER A 231 39.79 16.87 -19.33
CA SER A 231 39.77 16.90 -17.85
C SER A 231 39.27 15.74 -16.97
N ASP A 232 40.28 15.12 -16.34
CA ASP A 232 40.28 14.33 -15.11
C ASP A 232 39.97 15.22 -13.88
N VAL A 233 38.89 14.93 -13.15
CA VAL A 233 38.57 15.54 -11.85
C VAL A 233 38.26 14.44 -10.84
N SER A 234 39.26 14.09 -10.05
CA SER A 234 39.17 13.15 -8.93
C SER A 234 38.35 13.74 -7.76
N ILE A 235 37.11 13.29 -7.61
CA ILE A 235 36.31 13.49 -6.39
C ILE A 235 36.47 12.24 -5.53
N LYS A 236 36.83 12.43 -4.26
CA LYS A 236 36.95 11.35 -3.27
C LYS A 236 35.56 10.71 -3.05
N GLU A 237 35.36 9.51 -3.57
CA GLU A 237 34.20 8.67 -3.28
C GLU A 237 34.22 8.23 -1.81
N GLU A 238 33.40 8.88 -0.97
CA GLU A 238 32.83 8.17 0.16
C GLU A 238 31.84 7.16 -0.43
N ALA A 239 32.19 5.87 -0.39
CA ALA A 239 31.38 4.81 -0.97
C ALA A 239 29.96 4.81 -0.39
N PHE A 240 28.97 5.07 -1.24
CA PHE A 240 27.56 4.92 -0.89
C PHE A 240 27.27 3.44 -0.53
N PRO A 241 26.31 3.16 0.38
CA PRO A 241 25.77 1.81 0.58
C PRO A 241 25.42 1.17 -0.76
N SER A 242 25.70 -0.12 -0.95
CA SER A 242 25.35 -0.85 -2.19
C SER A 242 23.87 -0.73 -2.58
N GLU A 243 23.01 -0.48 -1.58
CA GLU A 243 21.57 -0.19 -1.65
C GLU A 243 21.21 1.12 -2.38
N LEU A 244 22.16 2.05 -2.55
CA LEU A 244 21.95 3.35 -3.21
C LEU A 244 22.65 3.44 -4.58
N THR A 245 23.11 2.30 -5.10
CA THR A 245 23.74 2.24 -6.42
C THR A 245 22.70 2.39 -7.52
N THR A 246 23.06 3.10 -8.59
CA THR A 246 22.27 3.19 -9.84
C THR A 246 21.99 1.82 -10.46
N GLU A 247 22.78 0.80 -10.09
CA GLU A 247 22.66 -0.58 -10.58
C GLU A 247 21.35 -1.24 -10.14
N GLY A 248 20.95 -1.10 -8.86
CA GLY A 248 19.71 -1.69 -8.35
C GLY A 248 18.46 -1.14 -9.05
N HIS A 249 18.46 0.16 -9.37
CA HIS A 249 17.40 0.78 -10.17
C HIS A 249 17.42 0.34 -11.63
N ALA A 250 18.60 0.30 -12.26
CA ALA A 250 18.72 -0.12 -13.66
C ALA A 250 18.21 -1.56 -13.85
N LEU A 251 18.61 -2.49 -12.98
CA LEU A 251 18.13 -3.87 -13.01
C LEU A 251 16.66 -3.97 -12.59
N GLY A 252 16.21 -3.15 -11.64
CA GLY A 252 14.80 -3.05 -11.26
C GLY A 252 13.91 -2.70 -12.45
N THR A 253 14.31 -1.74 -13.28
CA THR A 253 13.60 -1.38 -14.51
C THR A 253 13.53 -2.55 -15.50
N VAL A 254 14.66 -3.24 -15.73
CA VAL A 254 14.69 -4.42 -16.61
C VAL A 254 13.74 -5.51 -16.12
N VAL A 255 13.71 -5.77 -14.81
CA VAL A 255 12.80 -6.75 -14.21
C VAL A 255 11.34 -6.31 -14.36
N SER A 256 11.02 -5.05 -14.07
CA SER A 256 9.66 -4.50 -14.21
C SER A 256 9.11 -4.63 -15.62
N GLU A 257 9.94 -4.38 -16.63
CA GLU A 257 9.57 -4.51 -18.04
C GLU A 257 9.46 -5.98 -18.46
N SER A 258 10.45 -6.81 -18.13
CA SER A 258 10.50 -8.20 -18.57
C SER A 258 9.44 -9.09 -17.91
N CYS A 259 9.06 -8.81 -16.66
CA CYS A 259 8.03 -9.56 -15.95
C CYS A 259 6.61 -9.07 -16.28
N GLY A 260 6.46 -7.96 -17.02
CA GLY A 260 5.15 -7.38 -17.38
C GLY A 260 4.52 -6.50 -16.30
N LEU A 261 5.27 -6.10 -15.25
CA LEU A 261 4.75 -5.20 -14.21
C LEU A 261 4.43 -3.81 -14.78
N SER A 262 5.28 -3.31 -15.68
CA SER A 262 5.07 -2.03 -16.38
C SER A 262 3.78 -2.01 -17.22
N ASP A 263 3.26 -3.17 -17.62
CA ASP A 263 2.03 -3.31 -18.41
C ASP A 263 0.76 -3.43 -17.56
N VAL A 264 0.87 -3.36 -16.22
CA VAL A 264 -0.31 -3.30 -15.34
C VAL A 264 -1.06 -1.98 -15.56
N TYR A 265 -0.34 -0.89 -15.81
CA TYR A 265 -0.92 0.39 -16.25
C TYR A 265 -0.14 0.88 -17.48
N PRO A 266 -0.49 0.38 -18.66
CA PRO A 266 0.33 0.56 -19.85
C PRO A 266 0.29 2.01 -20.35
N ALA A 267 1.41 2.46 -20.93
CA ALA A 267 1.62 3.85 -21.35
C ALA A 267 0.65 4.32 -22.46
N ASP A 268 0.06 3.41 -23.24
CA ASP A 268 -0.96 3.73 -24.24
C ASP A 268 -2.26 4.26 -23.58
N LYS A 269 -2.59 3.77 -22.39
CA LYS A 269 -3.76 4.19 -21.61
C LYS A 269 -3.42 5.23 -20.54
N TYR A 270 -2.22 5.16 -19.98
CA TYR A 270 -1.70 6.01 -18.92
C TYR A 270 -0.34 6.60 -19.35
N PRO A 271 -0.31 7.60 -20.25
CA PRO A 271 0.92 8.10 -20.87
C PRO A 271 1.90 8.72 -19.86
N ASP A 272 1.38 9.26 -18.75
CA ASP A 272 2.16 9.88 -17.70
C ASP A 272 2.47 8.93 -16.53
N ALA A 273 2.15 7.63 -16.67
CA ALA A 273 2.49 6.63 -15.68
C ALA A 273 4.01 6.48 -15.56
N ARG A 274 4.50 6.44 -14.32
CA ARG A 274 5.92 6.26 -14.01
C ARG A 274 6.07 5.11 -13.05
N VAL A 275 7.03 4.23 -13.32
CA VAL A 275 7.39 3.12 -12.43
C VAL A 275 8.83 3.32 -11.99
N ASP A 276 9.04 3.36 -10.69
CA ASP A 276 10.33 3.38 -10.05
C ASP A 276 10.54 2.04 -9.33
N ALA A 277 11.49 1.26 -9.84
CA ALA A 277 11.72 -0.12 -9.44
C ALA A 277 13.16 -0.30 -8.95
N TYR A 278 13.33 -1.21 -8.00
CA TYR A 278 14.63 -1.52 -7.41
C TYR A 278 14.76 -3.03 -7.18
N LEU A 279 15.89 -3.59 -7.63
CA LEU A 279 16.28 -4.98 -7.40
C LEU A 279 17.32 -5.06 -6.27
N PHE A 280 17.05 -5.89 -5.27
CA PHE A 280 17.91 -6.10 -4.11
C PHE A 280 18.92 -7.23 -4.34
N THR A 281 20.02 -7.19 -3.58
CA THR A 281 21.09 -8.19 -3.61
C THR A 281 21.01 -9.10 -2.39
N PRO A 282 21.07 -10.44 -2.54
CA PRO A 282 21.18 -11.20 -3.80
C PRO A 282 19.84 -11.39 -4.54
N CYS A 283 18.73 -11.08 -3.89
CA CYS A 283 17.38 -11.19 -4.45
C CYS A 283 16.41 -10.27 -3.71
N GLY A 284 15.21 -10.14 -4.26
CA GLY A 284 14.16 -9.28 -3.72
C GLY A 284 13.91 -8.11 -4.66
N PHE A 285 12.67 -7.63 -4.71
CA PHE A 285 12.27 -6.58 -5.63
C PHE A 285 11.24 -5.67 -4.97
N SER A 286 11.32 -4.37 -5.25
CA SER A 286 10.29 -3.41 -4.86
C SER A 286 10.07 -2.40 -5.99
N ALA A 287 8.82 -1.97 -6.17
CA ALA A 287 8.49 -0.96 -7.16
C ALA A 287 7.32 -0.08 -6.70
N ASN A 288 7.39 1.20 -7.04
CA ASN A 288 6.32 2.17 -6.91
C ASN A 288 5.90 2.66 -8.28
N GLY A 289 4.59 2.62 -8.53
CA GLY A 289 3.97 3.25 -9.67
C GLY A 289 3.28 4.54 -9.25
N VAL A 290 3.49 5.61 -10.00
CA VAL A 290 2.73 6.85 -9.92
C VAL A 290 1.91 6.95 -11.21
N ILE A 291 0.58 6.94 -11.06
CA ILE A 291 -0.38 6.82 -12.16
C ILE A 291 -1.30 8.05 -12.18
N PRO A 292 -0.92 9.14 -12.88
CA PRO A 292 -1.80 10.28 -13.07
C PRO A 292 -3.10 9.88 -13.75
N ALA A 293 -4.23 10.46 -13.32
CA ALA A 293 -5.50 10.20 -13.94
C ALA A 293 -5.50 10.69 -15.41
N PRO A 294 -5.95 9.89 -16.38
CA PRO A 294 -5.88 10.24 -17.79
C PRO A 294 -6.96 11.27 -18.16
N ASN A 295 -6.69 12.02 -19.23
CA ASN A 295 -7.67 12.88 -19.94
C ASN A 295 -8.33 13.98 -19.08
N GLY A 296 -7.59 14.62 -18.17
CA GLY A 296 -8.09 15.78 -17.41
C GLY A 296 -9.02 15.42 -16.24
N GLN A 297 -9.16 14.12 -15.92
CA GLN A 297 -9.58 13.72 -14.59
C GLN A 297 -8.53 14.20 -13.58
N LYS A 298 -8.98 14.68 -12.41
CA LYS A 298 -8.07 15.19 -11.38
C LYS A 298 -7.60 14.05 -10.50
N GLY A 299 -6.35 14.15 -10.04
CA GLY A 299 -5.77 13.24 -9.07
C GLY A 299 -4.68 12.37 -9.68
N THR A 300 -3.78 11.95 -8.80
CA THR A 300 -2.74 10.97 -9.10
C THR A 300 -2.98 9.74 -8.24
N HIS A 301 -2.95 8.57 -8.86
CA HIS A 301 -3.07 7.28 -8.20
C HIS A 301 -1.68 6.66 -8.03
N TYR A 302 -1.60 5.58 -7.26
CA TYR A 302 -0.38 4.83 -7.07
C TYR A 302 -0.62 3.33 -7.19
N PHE A 303 0.45 2.60 -7.46
CA PHE A 303 0.54 1.21 -7.08
C PHE A 303 1.88 0.93 -6.41
N THR A 304 1.97 -0.15 -5.65
CA THR A 304 3.25 -0.61 -5.09
C THR A 304 3.35 -2.12 -5.10
N VAL A 305 4.56 -2.63 -5.32
CA VAL A 305 4.87 -4.06 -5.34
C VAL A 305 6.10 -4.34 -4.47
N HIS A 306 6.03 -5.41 -3.69
CA HIS A 306 7.15 -5.93 -2.91
C HIS A 306 7.22 -7.45 -3.06
N VAL A 307 8.42 -7.98 -3.29
CA VAL A 307 8.65 -9.39 -3.60
C VAL A 307 9.79 -9.95 -2.75
N THR A 308 9.51 -11.05 -2.07
CA THR A 308 10.44 -11.94 -1.36
C THR A 308 10.43 -13.28 -2.11
N PRO A 309 11.39 -13.54 -3.02
CA PRO A 309 11.32 -14.66 -3.95
C PRO A 309 11.84 -16.00 -3.39
N GLU A 310 12.34 -16.05 -2.15
CA GLU A 310 12.91 -17.25 -1.55
C GLU A 310 11.87 -18.37 -1.37
N PRO A 311 12.07 -19.59 -1.89
CA PRO A 311 11.05 -20.66 -1.86
C PRO A 311 10.54 -21.04 -0.47
N ILE A 312 11.39 -20.91 0.56
CA ILE A 312 11.05 -21.22 1.95
C ILE A 312 10.09 -20.20 2.59
N CYS A 313 9.96 -19.01 2.01
CA CYS A 313 9.10 -17.95 2.52
C CYS A 313 8.60 -17.01 1.41
N SER A 314 8.35 -17.57 0.23
CA SER A 314 8.07 -16.78 -0.97
C SER A 314 6.78 -15.98 -0.77
N TYR A 315 6.87 -14.67 -0.98
CA TYR A 315 5.79 -13.73 -0.76
C TYR A 315 5.85 -12.60 -1.78
N ALA A 316 4.69 -12.16 -2.28
CA ALA A 316 4.58 -10.93 -3.04
C ALA A 316 3.32 -10.16 -2.63
N SER A 317 3.41 -8.84 -2.58
CA SER A 317 2.25 -7.97 -2.39
C SER A 317 2.13 -7.00 -3.54
N PHE A 318 0.91 -6.78 -4.03
CA PHE A 318 0.55 -5.70 -4.93
C PHE A 318 -0.56 -4.88 -4.27
N GLU A 319 -0.45 -3.56 -4.32
CA GLU A 319 -1.45 -2.63 -3.77
C GLU A 319 -1.65 -1.47 -4.73
N THR A 320 -2.87 -1.01 -4.93
CA THR A 320 -3.19 0.12 -5.82
C THR A 320 -4.46 0.84 -5.37
N ASN A 321 -4.52 2.14 -5.64
CA ASN A 321 -5.75 2.94 -5.53
C ASN A 321 -6.27 3.44 -6.88
N VAL A 322 -5.82 2.86 -7.98
CA VAL A 322 -6.35 3.20 -9.31
C VAL A 322 -7.80 2.69 -9.42
N PRO A 323 -8.81 3.56 -9.63
CA PRO A 323 -10.21 3.18 -9.60
C PRO A 323 -10.58 2.14 -10.66
N CYS A 324 -11.48 1.23 -10.27
CA CYS A 324 -11.90 0.17 -11.15
C CYS A 324 -12.77 0.64 -12.31
N GLY A 325 -12.46 0.15 -13.51
CA GLY A 325 -13.17 0.52 -14.74
C GLY A 325 -12.62 1.78 -15.41
N GLN A 326 -11.59 2.43 -14.87
CA GLN A 326 -10.86 3.48 -15.58
C GLN A 326 -10.31 2.90 -16.89
N LYS A 327 -10.71 3.49 -18.03
CA LYS A 327 -10.41 3.01 -19.40
C LYS A 327 -10.85 1.57 -19.69
N GLY A 328 -11.87 1.06 -19.00
CA GLY A 328 -12.50 -0.24 -19.29
C GLY A 328 -11.70 -1.48 -18.85
N ARG A 329 -10.64 -1.32 -18.05
CA ARG A 329 -9.96 -2.44 -17.37
C ARG A 329 -10.67 -2.68 -16.04
N GLU A 330 -11.17 -3.89 -15.83
CA GLU A 330 -11.88 -4.24 -14.60
C GLU A 330 -10.91 -4.72 -13.52
N THR A 331 -11.33 -4.71 -12.24
CA THR A 331 -10.55 -5.23 -11.10
C THR A 331 -10.03 -6.64 -11.36
N ALA A 332 -10.88 -7.50 -11.95
CA ALA A 332 -10.54 -8.87 -12.27
C ALA A 332 -9.40 -8.98 -13.29
N ASP A 333 -9.28 -8.03 -14.23
CA ASP A 333 -8.21 -8.00 -15.22
C ASP A 333 -6.88 -7.56 -14.61
N ILE A 334 -6.93 -6.68 -13.60
CA ILE A 334 -5.74 -6.29 -12.82
C ILE A 334 -5.29 -7.47 -11.96
N ILE A 335 -6.21 -8.10 -11.22
CA ILE A 335 -5.93 -9.29 -10.40
C ILE A 335 -5.34 -10.40 -11.26
N GLN A 336 -5.96 -10.71 -12.40
CA GLN A 336 -5.47 -11.74 -13.29
C GLN A 336 -4.05 -11.42 -13.79
N HIS A 337 -3.80 -10.18 -14.20
CA HIS A 337 -2.48 -9.79 -14.70
C HIS A 337 -1.41 -9.95 -13.62
N VAL A 338 -1.63 -9.40 -12.42
CA VAL A 338 -0.70 -9.51 -11.30
C VAL A 338 -0.45 -10.98 -10.93
N VAL A 339 -1.50 -11.79 -10.86
CA VAL A 339 -1.39 -13.21 -10.54
C VAL A 339 -0.65 -13.99 -11.65
N ASP A 340 -0.75 -13.59 -12.91
CA ASP A 340 -0.02 -14.21 -14.03
C ASP A 340 1.50 -13.92 -13.98
N ILE A 341 1.91 -12.78 -13.40
CA ILE A 341 3.33 -12.43 -13.17
C ILE A 341 3.98 -13.40 -12.17
N PHE A 342 3.31 -13.65 -11.04
CA PHE A 342 3.90 -14.39 -9.91
C PHE A 342 3.48 -15.87 -9.83
N LYS A 343 2.36 -16.23 -10.46
CA LYS A 343 1.71 -17.55 -10.40
C LYS A 343 1.67 -18.18 -9.00
N PRO A 344 1.19 -17.48 -7.96
CA PRO A 344 1.20 -18.00 -6.59
C PRO A 344 0.42 -19.31 -6.45
N GLY A 345 0.79 -20.15 -5.49
CA GLY A 345 -0.03 -21.28 -5.08
C GLY A 345 -1.33 -20.81 -4.41
N ARG A 346 -1.25 -19.69 -3.67
CA ARG A 346 -2.37 -19.09 -2.93
C ARG A 346 -2.26 -17.58 -2.88
N PHE A 347 -3.40 -16.90 -2.89
CA PHE A 347 -3.42 -15.46 -2.67
C PHE A 347 -4.73 -14.99 -2.03
N THR A 348 -4.66 -13.85 -1.35
CA THR A 348 -5.82 -13.12 -0.83
C THR A 348 -5.99 -11.80 -1.55
N VAL A 349 -7.23 -11.36 -1.70
CA VAL A 349 -7.59 -10.05 -2.23
C VAL A 349 -8.39 -9.30 -1.18
N THR A 350 -7.96 -8.09 -0.84
CA THR A 350 -8.73 -7.11 -0.06
C THR A 350 -9.10 -5.96 -0.99
N LEU A 351 -10.39 -5.62 -1.02
CA LEU A 351 -10.90 -4.48 -1.77
C LEU A 351 -11.68 -3.59 -0.81
N PHE A 352 -11.20 -2.37 -0.62
CA PHE A 352 -11.90 -1.29 0.08
C PHE A 352 -12.53 -0.36 -0.93
N GLU A 353 -13.83 -0.18 -0.86
CA GLU A 353 -14.57 0.79 -1.67
C GLU A 353 -15.30 1.74 -0.72
N ALA A 354 -15.06 3.05 -0.85
CA ALA A 354 -15.81 4.03 -0.10
C ALA A 354 -17.30 3.99 -0.49
N THR A 355 -18.18 3.87 0.51
CA THR A 355 -19.62 3.76 0.27
C THR A 355 -20.21 5.17 0.13
N SER A 356 -20.44 5.64 -1.10
CA SER A 356 -21.17 6.90 -1.34
C SER A 356 -22.68 6.80 -1.03
N ALA A 357 -23.18 5.57 -0.81
CA ALA A 357 -24.53 5.21 -1.22
C ALA A 357 -25.65 5.40 -0.18
N LEU A 358 -25.37 5.65 1.11
CA LEU A 358 -26.44 5.65 2.11
C LEU A 358 -27.16 7.01 2.23
N GLU A 359 -26.44 8.12 2.14
CA GLU A 359 -27.07 9.45 2.18
C GLU A 359 -27.69 9.84 0.83
N GLU A 360 -27.09 9.44 -0.29
CA GLU A 360 -27.58 9.77 -1.64
C GLU A 360 -28.93 9.10 -1.94
N LYS A 361 -29.15 7.85 -1.52
CA LYS A 361 -30.41 7.11 -1.77
C LYS A 361 -31.63 7.72 -1.07
N ALA A 362 -31.46 8.42 0.04
CA ALA A 362 -32.57 8.98 0.82
C ALA A 362 -33.17 10.25 0.20
N TYR A 363 -32.40 10.94 -0.64
CA TYR A 363 -32.81 12.18 -1.31
C TYR A 363 -32.80 12.08 -2.85
N ALA A 364 -32.45 10.90 -3.40
CA ALA A 364 -32.32 10.68 -4.83
C ALA A 364 -33.65 10.82 -5.58
N ASP A 365 -33.62 11.51 -6.71
CA ASP A 365 -34.77 11.59 -7.62
C ASP A 365 -34.98 10.28 -8.42
N HIS A 366 -36.00 10.26 -9.28
CA HIS A 366 -36.38 9.07 -10.03
C HIS A 366 -35.34 8.63 -11.08
N ASP A 367 -34.57 9.57 -11.63
CA ASP A 367 -33.50 9.33 -12.61
C ASP A 367 -32.21 8.93 -11.90
N GLU A 368 -31.90 9.53 -10.75
CA GLU A 368 -30.79 9.14 -9.87
C GLU A 368 -30.98 7.72 -9.33
N LEU A 369 -32.20 7.35 -8.92
CA LEU A 369 -32.53 5.97 -8.52
C LEU A 369 -32.40 4.97 -9.67
N ALA A 370 -32.69 5.38 -10.91
CA ALA A 370 -32.47 4.53 -12.09
C ALA A 370 -30.98 4.33 -12.36
N GLN A 371 -30.18 5.40 -12.21
CA GLN A 371 -28.72 5.35 -12.33
C GLN A 371 -28.09 4.47 -11.24
N ILE A 372 -28.54 4.59 -9.99
CA ILE A 372 -28.14 3.73 -8.87
C ILE A 372 -28.42 2.26 -9.18
N ARG A 373 -29.59 1.92 -9.72
CA ARG A 373 -29.91 0.53 -10.10
C ARG A 373 -29.03 0.00 -11.24
N ILE A 374 -28.63 0.86 -12.18
CA ILE A 374 -27.69 0.49 -13.24
C ILE A 374 -26.31 0.21 -12.64
N LEU A 375 -25.84 1.08 -11.74
CA LEU A 375 -24.58 0.90 -11.01
C LEU A 375 -24.59 -0.37 -10.16
N GLU A 376 -25.67 -0.65 -9.43
CA GLU A 376 -25.84 -1.90 -8.67
C GLU A 376 -25.76 -3.15 -9.55
N ARG A 377 -26.39 -3.11 -10.74
CA ARG A 377 -26.28 -4.21 -11.73
C ARG A 377 -24.87 -4.36 -12.28
N GLN A 378 -24.16 -3.25 -12.49
CA GLN A 378 -22.76 -3.28 -12.91
C GLN A 378 -21.86 -3.83 -11.79
N ALA A 379 -22.06 -3.41 -10.55
CA ALA A 379 -21.36 -3.92 -9.37
C ALA A 379 -21.59 -5.43 -9.20
N ALA A 380 -22.83 -5.92 -9.34
CA ALA A 380 -23.14 -7.35 -9.29
C ALA A 380 -22.42 -8.16 -10.38
N ARG A 381 -22.29 -7.59 -11.60
CA ARG A 381 -21.50 -8.21 -12.69
C ARG A 381 -20.00 -8.21 -12.37
N ARG A 382 -19.46 -7.12 -11.82
CA ARG A 382 -18.05 -7.03 -11.38
C ARG A 382 -17.74 -8.09 -10.32
N ILE A 383 -18.61 -8.21 -9.31
CA ILE A 383 -18.50 -9.23 -8.25
C ILE A 383 -18.41 -10.64 -8.84
N THR A 384 -19.28 -10.96 -9.80
CA THR A 384 -19.32 -12.29 -10.43
C THR A 384 -18.03 -12.59 -11.21
N LYS A 385 -17.44 -11.60 -11.88
CA LYS A 385 -16.19 -11.78 -12.62
C LYS A 385 -14.98 -11.98 -11.71
N MET A 386 -14.92 -11.26 -10.58
CA MET A 386 -13.87 -11.48 -9.58
C MET A 386 -13.91 -12.88 -8.99
N ASP A 387 -15.05 -13.57 -9.02
CA ASP A 387 -15.16 -14.95 -8.53
C ASP A 387 -14.46 -15.97 -9.45
N ALA A 388 -14.12 -15.59 -10.69
CA ALA A 388 -13.57 -16.48 -11.71
C ALA A 388 -12.19 -15.99 -12.20
N ILE A 389 -11.17 -16.09 -11.34
CA ILE A 389 -9.76 -15.90 -11.74
C ILE A 389 -9.24 -17.20 -12.39
N ARG A 390 -8.69 -17.11 -13.60
CA ARG A 390 -8.26 -18.27 -14.40
C ARG A 390 -7.10 -18.98 -13.71
N GLY A 391 -7.21 -20.30 -13.57
CA GLY A 391 -6.20 -21.11 -12.89
C GLY A 391 -6.41 -21.26 -11.38
N TYR A 392 -7.40 -20.55 -10.80
CA TYR A 392 -7.63 -20.53 -9.35
C TYR A 392 -9.08 -20.87 -8.99
N ARG A 393 -9.24 -21.53 -7.84
CA ARG A 393 -10.53 -21.66 -7.15
C ARG A 393 -10.63 -20.60 -6.07
N ARG A 394 -11.76 -19.92 -5.99
CA ARG A 394 -12.10 -19.08 -4.84
C ARG A 394 -12.56 -19.97 -3.70
N VAL A 395 -11.85 -19.94 -2.57
CA VAL A 395 -12.14 -20.74 -1.39
C VAL A 395 -13.06 -19.98 -0.43
N ASP A 396 -12.76 -18.72 -0.12
CA ASP A 396 -13.57 -17.89 0.78
C ASP A 396 -13.90 -16.54 0.15
N ARG A 397 -15.06 -16.00 0.52
CA ARG A 397 -15.49 -14.63 0.24
C ARG A 397 -16.20 -14.08 1.47
N ILE A 398 -15.70 -12.98 2.01
CA ILE A 398 -16.26 -12.32 3.18
C ILE A 398 -16.49 -10.85 2.80
N VAL A 399 -17.66 -10.33 3.14
CA VAL A 399 -18.01 -8.93 2.93
C VAL A 399 -18.29 -8.33 4.31
N HIS A 400 -17.65 -7.21 4.59
CA HIS A 400 -17.87 -6.42 5.79
C HIS A 400 -18.32 -5.03 5.40
N ASP A 401 -19.44 -4.61 6.00
CA ASP A 401 -19.88 -3.23 6.02
C ASP A 401 -19.17 -2.53 7.18
N LEU A 402 -18.32 -1.57 6.85
CA LEU A 402 -17.58 -0.72 7.78
C LEU A 402 -18.10 0.71 7.60
N ASP A 403 -17.97 1.55 8.63
CA ASP A 403 -18.50 2.92 8.59
C ASP A 403 -17.99 3.71 7.37
N GLY A 404 -18.80 3.88 6.33
CA GLY A 404 -18.42 4.53 5.07
C GLY A 404 -17.54 3.72 4.11
N TYR A 405 -17.28 2.43 4.36
CA TYR A 405 -16.52 1.55 3.45
C TYR A 405 -17.10 0.14 3.36
N ASP A 406 -17.20 -0.37 2.15
CA ASP A 406 -17.41 -1.79 1.89
C ASP A 406 -16.05 -2.48 1.76
N LEU A 407 -15.80 -3.48 2.61
CA LEU A 407 -14.62 -4.35 2.54
C LEU A 407 -15.00 -5.70 1.98
N VAL A 408 -14.39 -6.08 0.86
CA VAL A 408 -14.50 -7.43 0.31
C VAL A 408 -13.17 -8.16 0.42
N PHE A 409 -13.15 -9.20 1.24
CA PHE A 409 -12.03 -10.15 1.35
C PHE A 409 -12.32 -11.41 0.55
N ARG A 410 -11.35 -11.86 -0.24
CA ARG A 410 -11.41 -13.12 -0.99
C ARG A 410 -10.12 -13.90 -0.83
N TYR A 411 -10.23 -15.23 -0.78
CA TYR A 411 -9.10 -16.15 -0.73
C TYR A 411 -9.17 -17.15 -1.88
N TYR A 412 -8.03 -17.37 -2.54
CA TYR A 412 -7.90 -18.20 -3.73
C TYR A 412 -6.76 -19.21 -3.61
N GLU A 413 -6.94 -20.37 -4.23
CA GLU A 413 -5.94 -21.42 -4.36
C GLU A 413 -5.83 -21.87 -5.81
N ARG A 414 -4.61 -22.14 -6.28
CA ARG A 414 -4.38 -22.64 -7.64
C ARG A 414 -4.94 -24.06 -7.79
N TYR A 415 -5.58 -24.38 -8.91
CA TYR A 415 -6.25 -25.69 -9.09
C TYR A 415 -5.31 -26.89 -8.99
N ASP A 416 -4.08 -26.73 -9.48
CA ASP A 416 -3.04 -27.76 -9.50
C ASP A 416 -2.14 -27.71 -8.25
N TRP A 417 -2.44 -26.81 -7.30
CA TRP A 417 -1.63 -26.67 -6.09
C TRP A 417 -1.80 -27.91 -5.20
N LYS A 418 -0.70 -28.64 -5.03
CA LYS A 418 -0.60 -29.82 -4.15
C LYS A 418 0.07 -29.51 -2.81
N GLY A 419 0.27 -28.23 -2.48
CA GLY A 419 0.93 -27.84 -1.24
C GLY A 419 0.11 -28.17 0.02
N GLY A 420 0.80 -28.23 1.16
CA GLY A 420 0.20 -28.53 2.47
C GLY A 420 -0.72 -27.43 3.00
N ALA A 421 -1.13 -27.53 4.26
CA ALA A 421 -1.91 -26.50 4.93
C ALA A 421 -1.25 -25.10 4.80
N PRO A 422 -2.02 -23.99 4.85
CA PRO A 422 -1.44 -22.66 4.81
C PRO A 422 -0.36 -22.50 5.89
N ARG A 423 0.74 -21.82 5.57
CA ARG A 423 1.84 -21.61 6.51
C ARG A 423 1.43 -20.50 7.48
N ILE A 424 0.77 -20.89 8.56
CA ILE A 424 0.34 -19.98 9.62
C ILE A 424 1.42 -20.03 10.68
N GLY A 425 2.08 -18.89 10.92
CA GLY A 425 2.73 -18.67 12.20
C GLY A 425 1.68 -18.08 13.15
N GLU A 426 1.49 -18.70 14.31
CA GLU A 426 0.77 -18.08 15.45
C GLU A 426 1.76 -17.42 16.41
#